data_AF-A0A2V1INZ0-F1
#
_entry.id   AF-A0A2V1INZ0-F1
#
_cell.length_a   1.000
_cell.length_b   1.000
_cell.length_c   1.000
_cell.angle_alpha   90.00
_cell.angle_beta   90.00
_cell.angle_gamma   90.00
#
_symmetry.space_group_name_H-M   'P 1'
#
loop_
_entity.id
_entity.type
_entity.pdbx_description
1 polymer ?
#
loop_
_entity_poly.entity_id
_entity_poly.type
_entity_poly.pdbx_seq_one_letter_code
_entity_poly.pdbx_strand_id
1 'polypeptide(L)'
;MATKENKGTRAFNETIKAYLEERAENDALFAVRFANPKKSVEECVTFILNEVKKSGCCGFTDAEVYGMATHYYPKYNIIPSYLMAWL
;
A
#
# COMPACT_ATOMS: atom_id res chain seq x y z
N MET A 1 18.68 -21.87 1.77
CA MET A 1 17.37 -21.78 1.10
C MET A 1 17.49 -20.72 0.02
N ALA A 2 17.41 -21.08 -1.25
CA ALA A 2 17.51 -20.10 -2.34
C ALA A 2 16.19 -19.31 -2.40
N THR A 3 16.22 -18.04 -2.01
CA THR A 3 15.10 -17.12 -2.26
C THR A 3 15.06 -16.83 -3.76
N LYS A 4 14.21 -17.57 -4.47
CA LYS A 4 13.95 -17.31 -5.90
C LYS A 4 13.31 -15.94 -6.01
N GLU A 5 14.10 -14.93 -6.38
CA GLU A 5 13.62 -13.57 -6.60
C GLU A 5 12.54 -13.59 -7.70
N ASN A 6 11.29 -13.43 -7.32
CA ASN A 6 10.16 -13.43 -8.25
C ASN A 6 10.09 -12.05 -8.90
N LYS A 7 10.67 -11.93 -10.10
CA LYS A 7 10.70 -10.67 -10.88
C LYS A 7 9.30 -10.05 -11.07
N GLY A 8 8.25 -10.87 -11.16
CA GLY A 8 6.87 -10.39 -11.26
C GLY A 8 6.41 -9.68 -9.98
N THR A 9 6.76 -10.23 -8.81
CA THR A 9 6.47 -9.59 -7.52
C THR A 9 7.26 -8.29 -7.34
N ARG A 10 8.48 -8.20 -7.86
CA ARG A 10 9.30 -6.98 -7.77
C ARG A 10 8.70 -5.83 -8.59
N ALA A 11 8.41 -6.06 -9.87
CA ALA A 11 7.80 -5.04 -10.73
C ALA A 11 6.43 -4.59 -10.20
N PHE A 12 5.64 -5.53 -9.65
CA PHE A 12 4.38 -5.21 -9.00
C PHE A 12 4.58 -4.35 -7.74
N ASN A 13 5.57 -4.67 -6.90
CA ASN A 13 5.88 -3.87 -5.71
C ASN A 13 6.31 -2.44 -6.07
N GLU A 14 7.18 -2.28 -7.06
CA GLU A 14 7.60 -0.97 -7.56
C GLU A 14 6.42 -0.16 -8.11
N THR A 15 5.50 -0.81 -8.84
CA THR A 15 4.30 -0.16 -9.39
C THR A 15 3.34 0.32 -8.28
N ILE A 16 3.06 -0.53 -7.29
CA ILE A 16 2.22 -0.15 -6.15
C ILE A 16 2.87 0.95 -5.32
N LYS A 17 4.19 0.88 -5.12
CA LYS A 17 4.95 1.91 -4.43
C LYS A 17 4.80 3.27 -5.11
N ALA A 18 5.07 3.34 -6.42
CA ALA A 18 5.00 4.59 -7.18
C ALA A 18 3.60 5.23 -7.11
N TYR A 19 2.55 4.41 -7.23
CA TYR A 19 1.17 4.87 -7.08
C TYR A 19 0.89 5.45 -5.68
N LEU A 20 1.35 4.79 -4.62
CA LEU A 20 1.15 5.25 -3.24
C LEU A 20 1.95 6.54 -2.94
N GLU A 21 3.15 6.67 -3.50
CA GLU A 21 3.98 7.87 -3.42
C GLU A 21 3.31 9.05 -4.12
N GLU A 22 2.86 8.88 -5.37
CA GLU A 22 2.09 9.91 -6.10
C GLU A 22 0.82 10.31 -5.33
N ARG A 23 0.12 9.33 -4.73
CA ARG A 23 -1.06 9.60 -3.92
C ARG A 23 -0.72 10.43 -2.67
N ALA A 24 0.40 10.14 -2.01
CA ALA A 24 0.88 10.87 -0.84
C ALA A 24 1.30 12.31 -1.20
N GLU A 25 1.91 12.51 -2.37
CA GLU A 25 2.24 13.86 -2.86
C GLU A 25 0.99 14.72 -3.09
N ASN A 26 -0.12 14.11 -3.52
CA ASN A 26 -1.36 14.81 -3.86
C ASN A 26 -2.41 14.84 -2.73
N ASP A 27 -2.24 14.08 -1.65
CA ASP A 27 -3.17 14.00 -0.52
C ASP A 27 -2.43 13.96 0.82
N ALA A 28 -2.35 15.12 1.47
CA ALA A 28 -1.65 15.29 2.74
C ALA A 28 -2.19 14.38 3.86
N LEU A 29 -3.51 14.09 3.87
CA LEU A 29 -4.07 13.17 4.86
C LEU A 29 -3.65 11.73 4.57
N PHE A 30 -3.52 11.36 3.30
CA PHE A 30 -2.95 10.08 2.91
C PHE A 30 -1.45 10.00 3.25
N ALA A 31 -0.67 11.05 3.00
CA ALA A 31 0.76 11.10 3.31
C ALA A 31 1.05 10.78 4.78
N VAL A 32 0.26 11.33 5.71
CA VAL A 32 0.38 11.05 7.15
C VAL A 32 0.16 9.56 7.46
N ARG A 33 -0.80 8.91 6.78
CA ARG A 33 -1.09 7.48 6.96
C ARG A 33 -0.03 6.60 6.32
N PHE A 34 0.46 7.01 5.15
CA PHE A 34 1.51 6.33 4.40
C PHE A 34 2.84 6.33 5.15
N ALA A 35 3.14 7.41 5.88
CA ALA A 35 4.32 7.54 6.74
C ALA A 35 4.27 6.69 8.03
N ASN A 36 3.21 5.90 8.27
CA ASN A 36 3.10 5.05 9.45
C ASN A 36 4.16 3.93 9.43
N PRO A 37 5.13 3.91 10.36
CA PRO A 37 6.23 2.93 10.34
C PRO A 37 5.77 1.49 10.61
N LYS A 38 4.52 1.28 11.05
CA LYS A 38 3.94 -0.05 11.25
C LYS A 38 3.30 -0.64 9.99
N LYS A 39 3.34 0.07 8.87
CA LYS A 39 2.80 -0.37 7.58
C LYS A 39 3.88 -0.26 6.53
N SER A 40 4.05 -1.31 5.72
CA SER A 40 5.00 -1.32 4.61
C SER A 40 4.29 -1.55 3.27
N VAL A 41 4.97 -1.17 2.18
CA VAL A 41 4.45 -1.41 0.83
C VAL A 41 4.46 -2.91 0.52
N GLU A 42 5.44 -3.65 1.03
CA GLU A 42 5.53 -5.11 0.87
C GLU A 42 4.34 -5.83 1.50
N GLU A 43 3.91 -5.40 2.69
CA GLU A 43 2.70 -5.92 3.34
C GLU A 43 1.43 -5.49 2.61
N CYS A 44 1.38 -4.27 2.08
CA CYS A 44 0.29 -3.81 1.21
C CYS A 44 0.16 -4.69 -0.04
N VAL A 45 1.27 -5.00 -0.72
CA VAL A 45 1.30 -5.91 -1.87
C VAL A 45 0.83 -7.31 -1.48
N THR A 46 1.31 -7.82 -0.35
CA THR A 46 0.88 -9.12 0.17
C THR A 46 -0.63 -9.14 0.45
N PHE A 47 -1.17 -8.05 1.00
CA PHE A 47 -2.60 -7.88 1.20
C PHE A 47 -3.37 -7.93 -0.14
N ILE A 48 -2.96 -7.16 -1.14
CA ILE A 48 -3.60 -7.15 -2.47
C ILE A 48 -3.62 -8.55 -3.09
N LEU A 49 -2.49 -9.26 -3.07
CA LEU A 49 -2.40 -10.61 -3.63
C LEU A 49 -3.32 -11.60 -2.91
N ASN A 50 -3.49 -11.45 -1.59
CA ASN A 50 -4.42 -12.27 -0.83
C ASN A 50 -5.88 -11.95 -1.16
N GLU A 51 -6.24 -10.67 -1.35
CA GLU A 51 -7.60 -10.28 -1.76
C GLU A 51 -7.93 -10.78 -3.16
N VAL A 52 -7.01 -10.61 -4.12
CA VAL A 52 -7.11 -11.19 -5.47
C VAL A 52 -7.30 -12.70 -5.40
N LYS A 53 -6.49 -13.41 -4.61
CA LYS A 53 -6.62 -14.86 -4.45
C LYS A 53 -7.96 -15.28 -3.85
N LYS A 54 -8.48 -14.55 -2.87
CA LYS A 54 -9.79 -14.82 -2.23
C LYS A 54 -10.95 -14.58 -3.18
N SER A 55 -10.83 -13.62 -4.09
CA SER A 55 -11.91 -13.27 -5.02
C SER A 55 -12.28 -14.41 -5.98
N GLY A 56 -11.32 -15.29 -6.31
CA GLY A 56 -11.49 -16.30 -7.36
C GLY A 56 -11.49 -15.74 -8.79
N CYS A 57 -11.31 -14.43 -8.97
CA CYS A 57 -11.24 -13.77 -10.27
C CYS A 57 -9.82 -13.80 -10.85
N CYS A 58 -9.70 -13.96 -12.17
CA CYS A 58 -8.41 -14.05 -12.87
C CYS A 58 -7.80 -12.69 -13.25
N GLY A 59 -8.51 -11.58 -13.04
CA GLY A 59 -8.05 -10.26 -13.45
C GLY A 59 -8.78 -9.14 -12.72
N PHE A 60 -8.07 -8.02 -12.56
CA PHE A 60 -8.52 -6.78 -11.96
C PHE A 60 -8.01 -5.62 -12.80
N THR A 61 -8.76 -4.53 -12.85
CA THR A 61 -8.30 -3.27 -13.42
C THR A 61 -7.29 -2.58 -12.50
N ASP A 62 -6.47 -1.69 -13.05
CA ASP A 62 -5.52 -0.90 -12.26
C ASP A 62 -6.24 -0.12 -11.16
N ALA A 63 -7.42 0.46 -11.46
CA ALA A 63 -8.22 1.21 -10.51
C ALA A 63 -8.67 0.35 -9.31
N GLU A 64 -9.04 -0.91 -9.53
CA GLU A 64 -9.40 -1.84 -8.45
C GLU A 64 -8.20 -2.21 -7.60
N VAL A 65 -7.05 -2.48 -8.23
CA VAL A 65 -5.78 -2.79 -7.55
C VAL A 65 -5.31 -1.61 -6.70
N TYR A 66 -5.34 -0.40 -7.26
CA TYR A 66 -5.02 0.85 -6.57
C TYR A 66 -6.03 1.16 -5.46
N GLY A 67 -7.31 0.85 -5.68
CA GLY A 67 -8.34 0.91 -4.65
C GLY A 67 -8.01 0.03 -3.44
N MET A 68 -7.58 -1.21 -3.68
CA MET A 68 -7.11 -2.11 -2.61
C MET A 68 -5.85 -1.57 -1.91
N ALA A 69 -4.90 -1.01 -2.67
CA ALA A 69 -3.67 -0.43 -2.12
C ALA A 69 -3.98 0.75 -1.18
N THR A 70 -4.86 1.67 -1.58
CA THR A 70 -5.27 2.78 -0.71
C THR A 70 -6.05 2.31 0.52
N HIS A 71 -6.89 1.27 0.38
CA HIS A 71 -7.67 0.73 1.50
C HIS A 71 -6.81 0.13 2.61
N TYR A 72 -5.64 -0.40 2.26
CA TYR A 72 -4.68 -0.90 3.24
C TYR A 72 -4.23 0.22 4.21
N TYR A 73 -4.29 1.49 3.81
CA TYR A 73 -4.01 2.66 4.65
C TYR A 73 -5.33 3.33 5.10
N PRO A 74 -5.89 2.96 6.26
CA PRO A 74 -7.25 3.34 6.65
C PRO A 74 -7.42 4.85 6.81
N LYS A 75 -8.62 5.35 6.50
CA LYS A 75 -8.95 6.79 6.55
C LYS A 75 -8.90 7.41 7.95
N TYR A 76 -9.08 6.60 9.00
CA TYR A 76 -9.07 7.04 10.38
C TYR A 76 -7.66 6.95 10.95
N ASN A 77 -7.11 8.07 11.42
CA ASN A 77 -5.89 8.07 12.22
C ASN A 77 -6.22 8.57 13.63
N ILE A 78 -5.95 7.74 14.63
CA ILE A 78 -5.59 8.22 15.97
C ILE A 78 -4.31 9.03 15.73
N ILE A 79 -4.36 10.33 15.96
CA ILE A 79 -3.23 11.21 15.70
C ILE A 79 -2.02 10.65 16.46
N PRO A 80 -0.94 10.22 15.79
CA PRO A 80 0.18 9.63 16.49
C PRO A 80 0.86 10.69 17.36
N SER A 81 1.20 10.33 18.60
CA SER A 81 1.73 11.29 19.59
C SER A 81 2.96 12.06 19.11
N TYR A 82 3.76 11.50 18.20
CA TYR A 82 4.93 12.15 17.62
C TYR A 82 4.60 13.29 16.64
N LEU A 83 3.39 13.33 16.07
CA LEU A 83 2.92 14.43 15.23
C LEU A 83 2.43 15.63 16.04
N MET A 84 2.13 15.45 17.34
CA MET A 84 1.76 16.53 18.26
C MET A 84 2.95 17.34 18.75
N ALA A 85 4.18 16.86 18.54
CA ALA A 85 5.39 17.56 19.01
C ALA A 85 5.79 18.76 18.13
N TRP A 86 5.04 19.02 17.05
CA TRP A 86 5.28 20.11 16.09
C TRP A 86 4.08 21.07 15.94
N LEU A 87 3.15 21.05 16.89
CA LEU A 87 2.05 22.02 17.07
C LEU A 87 2.16 22.68 18.44
#